data_AF-A0A967RR95-F1
#
_entry.id   AF-A0A967RR95-F1
#
_cell.length_a   1.000
_cell.length_b   1.000
_cell.length_c   1.000
_cell.angle_alpha   90.00
_cell.angle_beta   90.00
_cell.angle_gamma   90.00
#
_symmetry.space_group_name_H-M   'P 1'
#
loop_
_entity.id
_entity.type
_entity.pdbx_description
1 polymer ?
#
loop_
_entity_poly.entity_id
_entity_poly.type
_entity_poly.pdbx_seq_one_letter_code
_entity_poly.pdbx_strand_id
1 'polypeptide(L)'
;MLDVDRSTPPVLFHHGEQFRLERLPADRSRIIYPAEPLPGLADPEAAIREALLNPIDDDPLPSLLTPDMKLTIAFDDLSLPLPSMRTPDIRQRIIEQVLDMAAAAGVDDVHLIAALALHRRMTEAELRHCLGDRIYDAFAPQDALYNHDAEDADGMVELGLTRHDEQVTMNRRAAESDLLVYVNLNIVSMDGGWKSTATGLSGYSGIRHHHNVATMQQSRSFMDRHSSELHHSNWRQGEVIKAHGPRIFQIETTINNNTFGYDGPLHVLQKREWEWSP
;
A
#
# COMPACT_ATOMS: atom_id res chain seq x y z
N MET A 1 -20.82 14.71 -13.02
CA MET A 1 -21.52 15.57 -12.03
C MET A 1 -22.97 15.70 -12.46
N LEU A 2 -23.90 15.68 -11.52
CA LEU A 2 -25.34 15.77 -11.78
C LEU A 2 -25.98 16.74 -10.78
N ASP A 3 -26.67 17.77 -11.27
CA ASP A 3 -27.58 18.56 -10.43
C ASP A 3 -28.90 17.79 -10.29
N VAL A 4 -29.35 17.58 -9.05
CA VAL A 4 -30.51 16.72 -8.76
C VAL A 4 -31.80 17.47 -9.07
N ASP A 5 -32.65 16.86 -9.85
CA ASP A 5 -34.01 17.34 -10.15
C ASP A 5 -35.08 16.32 -9.73
N ARG A 6 -36.35 16.64 -9.99
CA ARG A 6 -37.49 15.76 -9.63
C ARG A 6 -37.51 14.43 -10.40
N SER A 7 -36.85 14.36 -11.55
CA SER A 7 -36.77 13.17 -12.39
C SER A 7 -35.60 12.25 -12.02
N THR A 8 -34.65 12.77 -11.24
CA THR A 8 -33.48 12.02 -10.79
C THR A 8 -33.92 10.77 -10.00
N PRO A 9 -33.43 9.58 -10.37
CA PRO A 9 -33.77 8.35 -9.65
C PRO A 9 -33.21 8.38 -8.23
N PRO A 10 -33.67 7.48 -7.34
CA PRO A 10 -32.97 7.21 -6.09
C PRO A 10 -31.49 6.89 -6.34
N VAL A 11 -30.62 7.47 -5.52
CA VAL A 11 -29.16 7.37 -5.63
C VAL A 11 -28.68 6.28 -4.69
N LEU A 12 -27.68 5.51 -5.11
CA LEU A 12 -27.08 4.45 -4.33
C LEU A 12 -26.10 5.01 -3.29
N PHE A 13 -26.28 4.60 -2.05
CA PHE A 13 -25.36 4.88 -0.95
C PHE A 13 -24.87 3.57 -0.33
N HIS A 14 -23.57 3.49 -0.09
CA HIS A 14 -23.00 2.48 0.80
C HIS A 14 -23.45 2.76 2.23
N HIS A 15 -23.94 1.73 2.92
CA HIS A 15 -24.42 1.82 4.29
C HIS A 15 -24.00 0.58 5.08
N GLY A 16 -22.80 0.65 5.70
CA GLY A 16 -22.16 -0.51 6.30
C GLY A 16 -21.90 -1.57 5.25
N GLU A 17 -22.37 -2.79 5.50
CA GLU A 17 -22.28 -3.93 4.57
C GLU A 17 -23.44 -4.00 3.57
N GLN A 18 -24.30 -2.98 3.55
CA GLN A 18 -25.49 -2.92 2.71
C GLN A 18 -25.47 -1.70 1.79
N PHE A 19 -26.49 -1.62 0.95
CA PHE A 19 -26.76 -0.49 0.10
C PHE A 19 -28.11 0.13 0.46
N ARG A 20 -28.24 1.45 0.31
CA ARG A 20 -29.51 2.17 0.38
C ARG A 20 -29.73 2.95 -0.90
N LEU A 21 -30.99 3.03 -1.31
CA LEU A 21 -31.43 3.88 -2.41
C LEU A 21 -32.19 5.06 -1.84
N GLU A 22 -31.63 6.26 -1.99
CA GLU A 22 -32.14 7.47 -1.34
C GLU A 22 -32.50 8.52 -2.38
N ARG A 23 -33.65 9.17 -2.21
CA ARG A 23 -34.01 10.34 -3.03
C ARG A 23 -33.41 11.59 -2.42
N LEU A 24 -32.54 12.25 -3.17
CA LEU A 24 -31.95 13.52 -2.76
C LEU A 24 -32.92 14.69 -3.06
N PRO A 25 -32.92 15.76 -2.25
CA PRO A 25 -33.74 16.93 -2.51
C PRO A 25 -33.44 17.61 -3.85
N ALA A 26 -34.44 17.69 -4.72
CA ALA A 26 -34.35 18.38 -6.01
C ALA A 26 -34.01 19.87 -5.84
N ASP A 27 -33.29 20.42 -6.83
CA ASP A 27 -32.91 21.83 -6.97
C ASP A 27 -31.97 22.38 -5.87
N ARG A 28 -31.52 21.53 -4.95
CA ARG A 28 -30.60 21.88 -3.85
C ARG A 28 -29.54 20.82 -3.55
N SER A 29 -29.50 19.75 -4.32
CA SER A 29 -28.53 18.67 -4.22
C SER A 29 -27.77 18.49 -5.53
N ARG A 30 -26.55 18.00 -5.40
CA ARG A 30 -25.58 17.88 -6.48
C ARG A 30 -24.71 16.67 -6.21
N ILE A 31 -24.61 15.78 -7.20
CA ILE A 31 -23.88 14.52 -7.11
C ILE A 31 -22.58 14.64 -7.89
N ILE A 32 -21.48 14.29 -7.23
CA ILE A 32 -20.16 14.22 -7.83
C ILE A 32 -19.79 12.74 -7.89
N TYR A 33 -19.81 12.19 -9.10
CA TYR A 33 -19.36 10.83 -9.36
C TYR A 33 -17.83 10.82 -9.54
N PRO A 34 -17.15 9.72 -9.19
CA PRO A 34 -15.76 9.52 -9.56
C PRO A 34 -15.62 9.49 -11.09
N ALA A 35 -14.39 9.65 -11.58
CA ALA A 35 -14.10 9.41 -12.99
C ALA A 35 -14.38 7.94 -13.35
N GLU A 36 -14.72 7.68 -14.60
CA GLU A 36 -14.86 6.29 -15.08
C GLU A 36 -13.52 5.55 -14.94
N PRO A 37 -13.54 4.25 -14.61
CA PRO A 37 -12.33 3.48 -14.45
C PRO A 37 -11.53 3.41 -15.75
N LEU A 38 -10.22 3.59 -15.61
CA LEU A 38 -9.28 3.29 -16.68
C LEU A 38 -9.21 1.78 -16.91
N PRO A 39 -9.02 1.32 -18.16
CA PRO A 39 -8.79 -0.08 -18.44
C PRO A 39 -7.63 -0.63 -17.61
N GLY A 40 -7.78 -1.85 -17.10
CA GLY A 40 -6.68 -2.55 -16.45
C GLY A 40 -5.58 -2.88 -17.45
N LEU A 41 -4.40 -3.20 -16.93
CA LEU A 41 -3.30 -3.72 -17.75
C LEU A 41 -3.72 -5.03 -18.42
N ALA A 42 -3.43 -5.17 -19.71
CA ALA A 42 -3.77 -6.36 -20.47
C ALA A 42 -2.98 -7.60 -20.01
N ASP A 43 -1.70 -7.38 -19.67
CA ASP A 43 -0.80 -8.38 -19.10
C ASP A 43 -0.09 -7.80 -17.87
N PRO A 44 -0.68 -7.97 -16.67
CA PRO A 44 -0.06 -7.50 -15.44
C PRO A 44 1.32 -8.12 -15.18
N GLU A 45 1.55 -9.38 -15.57
CA GLU A 45 2.82 -10.07 -15.31
C GLU A 45 3.95 -9.44 -16.12
N ALA A 46 3.71 -9.18 -17.41
CA ALA A 46 4.67 -8.49 -18.27
C ALA A 46 4.95 -7.07 -17.78
N ALA A 47 3.93 -6.34 -17.32
CA ALA A 47 4.08 -4.99 -16.81
C ALA A 47 4.89 -4.93 -15.50
N ILE A 48 4.66 -5.87 -14.58
CA ILE A 48 5.47 -6.02 -13.36
C ILE A 48 6.93 -6.28 -13.75
N ARG A 49 7.17 -7.23 -14.66
CA ARG A 49 8.51 -7.58 -15.10
C ARG A 49 9.24 -6.39 -15.71
N GLU A 50 8.55 -5.62 -16.55
CA GLU A 50 9.11 -4.43 -17.19
C GLU A 50 9.48 -3.37 -16.15
N ALA A 51 8.64 -3.14 -15.14
CA ALA A 51 8.91 -2.18 -14.07
C ALA A 51 10.12 -2.59 -13.21
N LEU A 52 10.25 -3.88 -12.89
CA LEU A 52 11.41 -4.41 -12.16
C LEU A 52 12.73 -4.27 -12.94
N LEU A 53 12.66 -4.31 -14.28
CA LEU A 53 13.82 -4.20 -15.17
C LEU A 53 14.15 -2.76 -15.58
N ASN A 54 13.20 -1.84 -15.47
CA ASN A 54 13.34 -0.45 -15.91
C ASN A 54 12.80 0.51 -14.84
N PRO A 55 13.41 0.56 -13.66
CA PRO A 55 12.97 1.46 -12.59
C PRO A 55 13.21 2.93 -12.93
N ILE A 56 12.47 3.80 -12.26
CA ILE A 56 12.63 5.26 -12.38
C ILE A 56 13.76 5.68 -11.45
N ASP A 57 14.79 6.34 -12.00
CA ASP A 57 15.91 6.91 -11.25
C ASP A 57 16.67 5.92 -10.33
N ASP A 58 16.69 4.63 -10.69
CA ASP A 58 17.41 3.56 -9.98
C ASP A 58 18.00 2.53 -10.97
N ASP A 59 18.78 1.57 -10.48
CA ASP A 59 19.27 0.45 -11.28
C ASP A 59 18.25 -0.71 -11.31
N PRO A 60 18.16 -1.49 -12.40
CA PRO A 60 17.26 -2.65 -12.49
C PRO A 60 17.43 -3.61 -11.31
N LEU A 61 16.33 -4.16 -10.77
CA LEU A 61 16.37 -5.01 -9.58
C LEU A 61 17.40 -6.16 -9.68
N PRO A 62 17.52 -6.91 -10.79
CA PRO A 62 18.53 -7.97 -10.90
C PRO A 62 19.97 -7.51 -10.71
N SER A 63 20.28 -6.24 -11.01
CA SER A 63 21.64 -5.70 -10.83
C SER A 63 21.97 -5.34 -9.38
N LEU A 64 20.95 -5.24 -8.53
CA LEU A 64 21.06 -4.96 -7.11
C LEU A 64 21.17 -6.23 -6.25
N LEU A 65 20.89 -7.38 -6.85
CA LEU A 65 20.87 -8.66 -6.17
C LEU A 65 22.23 -9.34 -6.30
N THR A 66 22.81 -9.74 -5.16
CA THR A 66 24.09 -10.44 -5.10
C THR A 66 24.00 -11.63 -4.15
N PRO A 67 24.78 -12.71 -4.38
CA PRO A 67 24.89 -13.79 -3.41
C PRO A 67 25.23 -13.27 -2.00
N ASP A 68 24.81 -14.01 -0.97
CA ASP A 68 25.08 -13.75 0.44
C ASP A 68 24.49 -12.44 1.03
N MET A 69 23.72 -11.66 0.26
CA MET A 69 23.08 -10.44 0.75
C MET A 69 21.87 -10.75 1.65
N LYS A 70 21.58 -9.84 2.57
CA LYS A 70 20.34 -9.83 3.36
C LYS A 70 19.25 -9.07 2.63
N LEU A 71 18.31 -9.80 2.04
CA LEU A 71 17.13 -9.23 1.38
C LEU A 71 15.94 -9.21 2.34
N THR A 72 15.28 -8.06 2.44
CA THR A 72 13.96 -7.96 3.06
C THR A 72 12.94 -7.50 2.02
N ILE A 73 11.79 -8.18 1.96
CA ILE A 73 10.65 -7.81 1.13
C ILE A 73 9.51 -7.39 2.06
N ALA A 74 9.25 -6.08 2.15
CA ALA A 74 8.11 -5.55 2.89
C ALA A 74 6.92 -5.35 1.96
N PHE A 75 5.70 -5.51 2.47
CA PHE A 75 4.48 -5.29 1.70
C PHE A 75 3.36 -4.69 2.56
N ASP A 76 2.52 -3.88 1.94
CA ASP A 76 1.35 -3.31 2.62
C ASP A 76 0.41 -4.41 3.14
N ASP A 77 -0.22 -4.18 4.28
CA ASP A 77 -1.12 -5.12 4.93
C ASP A 77 -2.51 -5.23 4.25
N LEU A 78 -3.40 -6.09 4.79
CA LEU A 78 -4.73 -6.29 4.20
C LEU A 78 -5.63 -5.04 4.22
N SER A 79 -5.27 -3.99 4.96
CA SER A 79 -6.06 -2.74 4.95
C SER A 79 -6.06 -2.04 3.59
N LEU A 80 -5.20 -2.49 2.66
CA LEU A 80 -5.14 -2.02 1.29
C LEU A 80 -5.26 -3.19 0.28
N PRO A 81 -6.13 -3.08 -0.74
CA PRO A 81 -7.24 -2.14 -0.87
C PRO A 81 -8.48 -2.64 -0.10
N LEU A 82 -9.45 -1.74 0.08
CA LEU A 82 -10.78 -2.09 0.58
C LEU A 82 -11.83 -1.74 -0.49
N PRO A 83 -12.61 -2.72 -0.99
CA PRO A 83 -12.61 -4.14 -0.64
C PRO A 83 -11.34 -4.88 -1.09
N SER A 84 -11.10 -6.06 -0.49
CA SER A 84 -9.93 -6.89 -0.76
C SER A 84 -9.79 -7.25 -2.25
N MET A 85 -8.56 -7.33 -2.72
CA MET A 85 -8.23 -7.75 -4.08
C MET A 85 -8.77 -9.14 -4.39
N ARG A 86 -9.12 -9.35 -5.67
CA ARG A 86 -9.32 -10.70 -6.21
C ARG A 86 -7.98 -11.44 -6.21
N THR A 87 -8.02 -12.73 -5.92
CA THR A 87 -6.82 -13.57 -6.00
C THR A 87 -6.50 -13.96 -7.46
N PRO A 88 -5.21 -14.12 -7.81
CA PRO A 88 -4.05 -13.78 -6.99
C PRO A 88 -3.86 -12.26 -6.86
N ASP A 89 -3.56 -11.83 -5.63
CA ASP A 89 -3.34 -10.43 -5.25
C ASP A 89 -2.12 -9.87 -6.00
N ILE A 90 -2.10 -8.56 -6.23
CA ILE A 90 -0.98 -7.91 -6.93
C ILE A 90 0.32 -8.02 -6.14
N ARG A 91 0.25 -8.02 -4.80
CA ARG A 91 1.41 -8.22 -3.92
C ARG A 91 2.01 -9.60 -4.15
N GLN A 92 1.19 -10.66 -4.16
CA GLN A 92 1.63 -12.00 -4.51
C GLN A 92 2.39 -11.98 -5.84
N ARG A 93 1.77 -11.48 -6.91
CA ARG A 93 2.36 -11.50 -8.27
C ARG A 93 3.72 -10.82 -8.32
N ILE A 94 3.85 -9.66 -7.67
CA ILE A 94 5.12 -8.92 -7.61
C ILE A 94 6.16 -9.68 -6.80
N ILE A 95 5.79 -10.13 -5.60
CA ILE A 95 6.72 -10.81 -4.69
C ILE A 95 7.21 -12.11 -5.32
N GLU A 96 6.37 -12.86 -6.05
CA GLU A 96 6.78 -14.04 -6.80
C GLU A 96 7.89 -13.71 -7.82
N GLN A 97 7.75 -12.62 -8.59
CA GLN A 97 8.79 -12.20 -9.53
C GLN A 97 10.08 -11.71 -8.85
N VAL A 98 9.97 -11.00 -7.73
CA VAL A 98 11.12 -10.57 -6.91
C VAL A 98 11.88 -11.79 -6.37
N LEU A 99 11.14 -12.78 -5.84
CA LEU A 99 11.71 -14.03 -5.32
C LEU A 99 12.38 -14.86 -6.42
N ASP A 100 11.79 -14.93 -7.62
CA ASP A 100 12.40 -15.61 -8.77
C ASP A 100 13.73 -14.96 -9.17
N MET A 101 13.79 -13.62 -9.19
CA MET A 101 15.03 -12.87 -9.47
C MET A 101 16.08 -13.06 -8.36
N ALA A 102 15.66 -13.04 -7.09
CA ALA A 102 16.54 -13.26 -5.94
C ALA A 102 17.14 -14.67 -5.95
N ALA A 103 16.33 -15.69 -6.22
CA ALA A 103 16.79 -17.07 -6.35
C ALA A 103 17.78 -17.25 -7.52
N ALA A 104 17.51 -16.61 -8.67
CA ALA A 104 18.43 -16.63 -9.81
C ALA A 104 19.78 -15.96 -9.53
N ALA A 105 19.80 -14.97 -8.63
CA ALA A 105 21.01 -14.30 -8.16
C ALA A 105 21.71 -15.04 -6.99
N GLY A 106 21.14 -16.12 -6.47
CA GLY A 106 21.71 -16.89 -5.36
C GLY A 106 21.54 -16.20 -3.99
N VAL A 107 20.47 -15.42 -3.80
CA VAL A 107 20.14 -14.80 -2.52
C VAL A 107 19.39 -15.79 -1.63
N ASP A 108 20.03 -16.24 -0.56
CA ASP A 108 19.46 -17.23 0.37
C ASP A 108 18.84 -16.60 1.64
N ASP A 109 19.35 -15.44 2.10
CA ASP A 109 18.83 -14.73 3.29
C ASP A 109 17.70 -13.76 2.89
N VAL A 110 16.49 -14.30 2.78
CA VAL A 110 15.28 -13.55 2.38
C VAL A 110 14.23 -13.58 3.49
N HIS A 111 13.77 -12.41 3.93
CA HIS A 111 12.66 -12.27 4.88
C HIS A 111 11.52 -11.44 4.27
N LEU A 112 10.28 -11.80 4.59
CA LEU A 112 9.07 -11.06 4.23
C LEU A 112 8.43 -10.44 5.47
N ILE A 113 8.02 -9.17 5.37
CA ILE A 113 7.40 -8.42 6.47
C ILE A 113 6.10 -7.79 6.01
N ALA A 114 4.99 -8.15 6.66
CA ALA A 114 3.74 -7.39 6.52
C ALA A 114 3.89 -6.05 7.26
N ALA A 115 3.87 -4.94 6.54
CA ALA A 115 4.07 -3.60 7.05
C ALA A 115 2.77 -3.06 7.68
N LEU A 116 2.61 -3.32 8.98
CA LEU A 116 1.38 -3.02 9.71
C LEU A 116 1.33 -1.61 10.30
N ALA A 117 2.49 -0.96 10.50
CA ALA A 117 2.60 0.14 11.45
C ALA A 117 1.95 -0.24 12.81
N LEU A 118 0.91 0.49 13.22
CA LEU A 118 0.14 0.25 14.46
C LEU A 118 -1.15 -0.56 14.25
N HIS A 119 -1.32 -1.21 13.10
CA HIS A 119 -2.47 -2.07 12.86
C HIS A 119 -2.37 -3.40 13.61
N ARG A 120 -3.51 -4.10 13.76
CA ARG A 120 -3.52 -5.46 14.30
C ARG A 120 -2.76 -6.41 13.38
N ARG A 121 -2.23 -7.49 13.96
CA ARG A 121 -1.62 -8.58 13.20
C ARG A 121 -2.59 -9.18 12.18
N MET A 122 -2.09 -9.45 10.97
CA MET A 122 -2.79 -10.25 9.98
C MET A 122 -2.81 -11.70 10.44
N THR A 123 -3.96 -12.35 10.23
CA THR A 123 -4.12 -13.79 10.43
C THR A 123 -3.45 -14.57 9.30
N GLU A 124 -3.22 -15.87 9.53
CA GLU A 124 -2.72 -16.78 8.47
C GLU A 124 -3.58 -16.72 7.20
N ALA A 125 -4.91 -16.77 7.33
CA ALA A 125 -5.82 -16.72 6.19
C ALA A 125 -5.66 -15.42 5.38
N GLU A 126 -5.42 -14.29 6.05
CA GLU A 126 -5.21 -12.99 5.42
C GLU A 126 -3.84 -12.90 4.73
N LEU A 127 -2.79 -13.46 5.34
CA LEU A 127 -1.47 -13.56 4.72
C LEU A 127 -1.51 -14.47 3.50
N ARG A 128 -2.17 -15.63 3.58
CA ARG A 128 -2.39 -16.54 2.44
C ARG A 128 -3.20 -15.89 1.33
N HIS A 129 -4.20 -15.07 1.65
CA HIS A 129 -4.95 -14.32 0.64
C HIS A 129 -4.05 -13.32 -0.11
N CYS A 130 -3.17 -12.61 0.61
CA CYS A 130 -2.31 -11.59 0.03
C CYS A 130 -1.10 -12.15 -0.74
N LEU A 131 -0.52 -13.25 -0.26
CA LEU A 131 0.74 -13.80 -0.76
C LEU A 131 0.58 -15.12 -1.52
N GLY A 132 -0.58 -15.77 -1.41
CA GLY A 132 -0.78 -17.13 -1.89
C GLY A 132 -0.13 -18.19 -0.99
N ASP A 133 -0.61 -19.42 -1.12
CA ASP A 133 -0.15 -20.55 -0.29
C ASP A 133 1.33 -20.86 -0.51
N ARG A 134 1.83 -20.74 -1.76
CA ARG A 134 3.21 -21.06 -2.11
C ARG A 134 4.22 -20.20 -1.35
N ILE A 135 4.00 -18.89 -1.28
CA ILE A 135 4.89 -17.99 -0.53
C ILE A 135 4.74 -18.27 0.97
N TYR A 136 3.49 -18.36 1.46
CA TYR A 136 3.25 -18.58 2.87
C TYR A 136 3.93 -19.85 3.38
N ASP A 137 3.72 -20.98 2.71
CA ASP A 137 4.25 -22.29 3.12
C ASP A 137 5.78 -22.36 3.02
N ALA A 138 6.41 -21.55 2.16
CA ALA A 138 7.86 -21.48 2.03
C ALA A 138 8.52 -20.68 3.16
N PHE A 139 7.92 -19.57 3.60
CA PHE A 139 8.56 -18.60 4.49
C PHE A 139 8.03 -18.62 5.93
N ALA A 140 6.72 -18.78 6.16
CA ALA A 140 6.15 -18.68 7.50
C ALA A 140 6.65 -19.78 8.47
N PRO A 141 6.76 -21.06 8.08
CA PRO A 141 7.25 -22.11 8.98
C PRO A 141 8.72 -21.96 9.40
N GLN A 142 9.47 -21.10 8.72
CA GLN A 142 10.89 -20.82 8.99
C GLN A 142 11.10 -19.49 9.71
N ASP A 143 10.02 -18.86 10.23
CA ASP A 143 10.04 -17.51 10.83
C ASP A 143 10.56 -16.41 9.88
N ALA A 144 10.50 -16.67 8.57
CA ALA A 144 10.95 -15.77 7.51
C ALA A 144 9.80 -14.98 6.86
N LEU A 145 8.56 -15.16 7.33
CA LEU A 145 7.41 -14.30 7.03
C LEU A 145 6.69 -13.95 8.33
N TYR A 146 6.61 -12.66 8.65
CA TYR A 146 5.98 -12.21 9.90
C TYR A 146 5.34 -10.83 9.78
N ASN A 147 4.53 -10.51 10.78
CA ASN A 147 3.89 -9.22 10.96
C ASN A 147 4.87 -8.24 11.62
N HIS A 148 4.99 -7.02 11.09
CA HIS A 148 5.67 -5.94 11.79
C HIS A 148 5.00 -5.66 13.15
N ASP A 149 5.79 -5.43 14.20
CA ASP A 149 5.29 -5.04 15.52
C ASP A 149 5.93 -3.71 15.94
N ALA A 150 5.15 -2.64 15.85
CA ALA A 150 5.60 -1.28 16.12
C ALA A 150 5.85 -0.99 17.62
N GLU A 151 5.48 -1.91 18.51
CA GLU A 151 5.70 -1.82 19.96
C GLU A 151 6.76 -2.81 20.47
N ASP A 152 7.35 -3.61 19.58
CA ASP A 152 8.45 -4.52 19.95
C ASP A 152 9.74 -3.73 20.20
N ALA A 153 10.11 -3.59 21.48
CA ALA A 153 11.33 -2.89 21.89
C ALA A 153 12.61 -3.52 21.31
N ASP A 154 12.61 -4.85 21.13
CA ASP A 154 13.72 -5.59 20.53
C ASP A 154 13.53 -5.76 19.02
N GLY A 155 12.42 -5.31 18.44
CA GLY A 155 12.14 -5.42 16.99
C GLY A 155 12.56 -4.18 16.20
N MET A 156 13.04 -3.14 16.88
CA MET A 156 13.19 -1.80 16.34
C MET A 156 14.62 -1.26 16.48
N VAL A 157 15.01 -0.38 15.56
CA VAL A 157 16.24 0.41 15.64
C VAL A 157 15.94 1.89 15.41
N GLU A 158 16.71 2.76 16.06
CA GLU A 158 16.70 4.20 15.79
C GLU A 158 17.72 4.52 14.70
N LEU A 159 17.26 5.14 13.62
CA LEU A 159 18.11 5.58 12.50
C LEU A 159 18.65 7.00 12.72
N GLY A 160 17.98 7.79 13.56
CA GLY A 160 18.40 9.13 13.96
C GLY A 160 17.21 10.06 14.22
N LEU A 161 17.49 11.36 14.12
CA LEU A 161 16.51 12.43 14.30
C LEU A 161 16.38 13.25 13.02
N THR A 162 15.17 13.71 12.71
CA THR A 162 14.97 14.72 11.66
C THR A 162 15.43 16.09 12.13
N ARG A 163 15.50 17.05 11.19
CA ARG A 163 15.76 18.47 11.50
C ARG A 163 14.69 19.16 12.38
N HIS A 164 13.60 18.46 12.71
CA HIS A 164 12.53 18.90 13.64
C HIS A 164 12.54 18.09 14.95
N ASP A 165 13.65 17.40 15.25
CA ASP A 165 13.78 16.51 16.42
C ASP A 165 12.72 15.40 16.44
N GLU A 166 12.29 14.94 15.26
CA GLU A 166 11.40 13.79 15.13
C GLU A 166 12.24 12.52 15.15
N GLN A 167 11.95 11.59 16.06
CA GLN A 167 12.64 10.32 16.10
C GLN A 167 12.28 9.49 14.87
N VAL A 168 13.28 8.89 14.23
CA VAL A 168 13.09 8.02 13.07
C VAL A 168 13.50 6.61 13.46
N THR A 169 12.53 5.70 13.47
CA THR A 169 12.77 4.29 13.78
C THR A 169 12.36 3.41 12.62
N MET A 170 12.95 2.22 12.55
CA MET A 170 12.63 1.23 11.54
C MET A 170 12.73 -0.17 12.12
N ASN A 171 11.93 -1.09 11.60
CA ASN A 171 12.05 -2.51 11.89
C ASN A 171 13.50 -2.96 11.72
N ARG A 172 14.04 -3.66 12.73
CA ARG A 172 15.46 -4.03 12.77
C ARG A 172 15.89 -4.84 11.56
N ARG A 173 15.12 -5.86 11.18
CA ARG A 173 15.46 -6.70 10.03
C ARG A 173 15.51 -5.88 8.74
N ALA A 174 14.55 -4.98 8.53
CA ALA A 174 14.57 -4.08 7.38
C ALA A 174 15.78 -3.13 7.41
N ALA A 175 16.08 -2.55 8.57
CA ALA A 175 17.18 -1.60 8.73
C ALA A 175 18.57 -2.21 8.54
N GLU A 176 18.73 -3.49 8.89
CA GLU A 176 19.99 -4.25 8.78
C GLU A 176 20.14 -5.00 7.45
N SER A 177 19.18 -4.87 6.54
CA SER A 177 19.25 -5.47 5.20
C SER A 177 20.17 -4.70 4.27
N ASP A 178 20.84 -5.42 3.36
CA ASP A 178 21.57 -4.82 2.26
C ASP A 178 20.61 -4.19 1.23
N LEU A 179 19.44 -4.83 1.04
CA LEU A 179 18.35 -4.32 0.22
C LEU A 179 16.99 -4.56 0.87
N LEU A 180 16.19 -3.51 0.94
CA LEU A 180 14.77 -3.55 1.25
C LEU A 180 13.98 -3.34 -0.05
N VAL A 181 13.27 -4.38 -0.51
CA VAL A 181 12.24 -4.23 -1.54
C VAL A 181 10.92 -3.94 -0.86
N TYR A 182 10.26 -2.83 -1.21
CA TYR A 182 8.94 -2.50 -0.68
C TYR A 182 7.87 -2.60 -1.76
N VAL A 183 6.86 -3.44 -1.54
CA VAL A 183 5.71 -3.63 -2.44
C VAL A 183 4.49 -2.90 -1.88
N ASN A 184 4.19 -1.74 -2.47
CA ASN A 184 3.05 -0.91 -2.08
C ASN A 184 1.84 -1.11 -3.00
N LEU A 185 0.65 -0.86 -2.45
CA LEU A 185 -0.60 -0.65 -3.18
C LEU A 185 -1.16 0.77 -2.95
N ASN A 186 -1.21 1.54 -4.04
CA ASN A 186 -1.79 2.88 -4.10
C ASN A 186 -3.25 2.83 -4.54
N ILE A 187 -4.15 2.99 -3.55
CA ILE A 187 -5.58 3.25 -3.80
C ILE A 187 -5.91 4.73 -3.68
N VAL A 188 -5.20 5.47 -2.82
CA VAL A 188 -5.32 6.93 -2.69
C VAL A 188 -3.94 7.59 -2.75
N SER A 189 -3.91 8.89 -3.05
CA SER A 189 -2.66 9.65 -3.21
C SER A 189 -1.84 9.83 -1.92
N MET A 190 -2.36 9.39 -0.77
CA MET A 190 -1.63 9.35 0.48
C MET A 190 -0.75 8.09 0.61
N ASP A 191 -1.04 7.03 -0.15
CA ASP A 191 -0.30 5.78 -0.07
C ASP A 191 1.06 5.89 -0.79
N GLY A 192 1.94 4.93 -0.51
CA GLY A 192 3.24 4.84 -1.18
C GLY A 192 4.29 5.83 -0.67
N GLY A 193 5.41 5.86 -1.39
CA GLY A 193 6.56 6.71 -1.12
C GLY A 193 7.08 6.55 0.31
N TRP A 194 7.46 7.64 0.95
CA TRP A 194 8.02 7.59 2.31
C TRP A 194 7.05 7.09 3.37
N LYS A 195 5.73 7.11 3.14
CA LYS A 195 4.76 6.55 4.10
C LYS A 195 4.97 5.04 4.27
N SER A 196 5.25 4.32 3.18
CA SER A 196 5.54 2.88 3.21
C SER A 196 6.61 2.52 4.24
N THR A 197 7.71 3.26 4.28
CA THR A 197 8.85 2.93 5.14
C THR A 197 8.82 3.71 6.46
N ALA A 198 8.56 5.02 6.44
CA ALA A 198 8.53 5.88 7.62
C ALA A 198 7.29 5.68 8.50
N THR A 199 6.21 5.11 7.95
CA THR A 199 5.04 4.69 8.73
C THR A 199 4.95 3.16 8.80
N GLY A 200 4.91 2.46 7.65
CA GLY A 200 4.60 1.03 7.59
C GLY A 200 5.57 0.11 8.35
N LEU A 201 6.84 0.51 8.46
CA LEU A 201 7.90 -0.23 9.14
C LEU A 201 8.47 0.52 10.37
N SER A 202 7.82 1.59 10.81
CA SER A 202 8.26 2.38 11.96
C SER A 202 7.54 1.96 13.23
N GLY A 203 8.21 2.15 14.37
CA GLY A 203 7.63 1.95 15.69
C GLY A 203 6.75 3.12 16.10
N TYR A 204 5.98 2.96 17.17
CA TYR A 204 5.13 4.03 17.74
C TYR A 204 5.91 5.33 17.95
N SER A 205 7.16 5.20 18.39
CA SER A 205 8.00 6.33 18.74
C SER A 205 8.35 7.24 17.54
N GLY A 206 8.44 6.69 16.33
CA GLY A 206 8.56 7.47 15.09
C GLY A 206 7.21 7.95 14.57
N ILE A 207 6.19 7.08 14.63
CA ILE A 207 4.85 7.33 14.07
C ILE A 207 4.16 8.52 14.76
N ARG A 208 4.33 8.67 16.08
CA ARG A 208 3.69 9.74 16.88
C ARG A 208 4.06 11.16 16.43
N HIS A 209 5.17 11.33 15.70
CA HIS A 209 5.59 12.65 15.20
C HIS A 209 4.74 13.15 14.03
N HIS A 210 4.08 12.27 13.28
CA HIS A 210 3.14 12.66 12.23
C HIS A 210 1.68 12.28 12.53
N HIS A 211 1.41 11.49 13.57
CA HIS A 211 0.06 11.17 14.06
C HIS A 211 -0.30 11.94 15.35
N ASN A 212 -0.20 13.27 15.32
CA ASN A 212 -0.56 14.11 16.45
C ASN A 212 -1.44 15.30 16.05
N VAL A 213 -2.03 15.96 17.05
CA VAL A 213 -2.99 17.05 16.87
C VAL A 213 -2.41 18.19 16.04
N ALA A 214 -1.15 18.56 16.25
CA ALA A 214 -0.53 19.66 15.51
C ALA A 214 -0.42 19.33 14.01
N THR A 215 0.09 18.13 13.68
CA THR A 215 0.17 17.66 12.30
C THR A 215 -1.21 17.57 11.64
N MET A 216 -2.22 17.08 12.37
CA MET A 216 -3.59 16.98 11.84
C MET A 216 -4.21 18.36 11.59
N GLN A 217 -4.01 19.32 12.49
CA GLN A 217 -4.51 20.69 12.32
C GLN A 217 -3.82 21.46 11.19
N GLN A 218 -2.55 21.14 10.91
CA GLN A 218 -1.75 21.78 9.86
C GLN A 218 -1.92 21.10 8.50
N SER A 219 -2.53 19.92 8.44
CA SER A 219 -2.85 19.23 7.20
C SER A 219 -4.21 19.70 6.67
N ARG A 220 -4.19 20.54 5.62
CA ARG A 220 -5.42 21.01 4.95
C ARG A 220 -6.07 19.93 4.09
N SER A 221 -5.26 18.99 3.60
CA SER A 221 -5.68 17.79 2.90
C SER A 221 -4.67 16.69 3.20
N PHE A 222 -5.12 15.46 3.40
CA PHE A 222 -4.21 14.29 3.50
C PHE A 222 -3.87 13.72 2.11
N MET A 223 -4.64 14.09 1.10
CA MET A 223 -4.51 13.60 -0.28
C MET A 223 -3.67 14.52 -1.16
N ASP A 224 -3.26 15.69 -0.66
CA ASP A 224 -2.34 16.61 -1.35
C ASP A 224 -1.06 16.74 -0.53
N ARG A 225 0.03 16.21 -1.06
CA ARG A 225 1.35 16.21 -0.39
C ARG A 225 1.84 17.61 -0.04
N HIS A 226 1.51 18.64 -0.81
CA HIS A 226 1.99 20.01 -0.59
C HIS A 226 1.20 20.76 0.48
N SER A 227 0.00 20.25 0.80
CA SER A 227 -0.92 20.84 1.77
C SER A 227 -1.10 19.96 3.01
N SER A 228 -0.19 19.01 3.23
CA SER A 228 -0.26 18.01 4.29
C SER A 228 1.01 18.00 5.13
N GLU A 229 0.88 18.37 6.40
CA GLU A 229 2.01 18.25 7.33
C GLU A 229 2.35 16.78 7.63
N LEU A 230 1.39 15.86 7.48
CA LEU A 230 1.67 14.43 7.54
C LEU A 230 2.65 14.01 6.45
N HIS A 231 2.43 14.47 5.21
CA HIS A 231 3.39 14.21 4.12
C HIS A 231 4.72 14.89 4.40
N HIS A 232 4.74 16.15 4.83
CA HIS A 232 5.99 16.83 5.14
C HIS A 232 6.82 16.10 6.22
N SER A 233 6.19 15.61 7.28
CA SER A 233 6.86 14.84 8.32
C SER A 233 7.38 13.50 7.77
N ASN A 234 6.57 12.74 7.03
CA ASN A 234 7.02 11.52 6.36
C ASN A 234 8.23 11.78 5.42
N TRP A 235 8.25 12.88 4.69
CA TRP A 235 9.39 13.26 3.85
C TRP A 235 10.64 13.59 4.67
N ARG A 236 10.50 14.29 5.80
CA ARG A 236 11.63 14.54 6.73
C ARG A 236 12.20 13.24 7.29
N GLN A 237 11.35 12.31 7.70
CA GLN A 237 11.79 10.99 8.15
C GLN A 237 12.43 10.19 7.00
N GLY A 238 11.87 10.30 5.81
CA GLY A 238 12.43 9.73 4.58
C GLY A 238 13.84 10.19 4.26
N GLU A 239 14.16 11.48 4.48
CA GLU A 239 15.53 11.99 4.34
C GLU A 239 16.52 11.28 5.29
N VAL A 240 16.11 11.02 6.53
CA VAL A 240 16.92 10.30 7.53
C VAL A 240 17.06 8.82 7.14
N ILE A 241 15.97 8.18 6.73
CA ILE A 241 15.99 6.79 6.23
C ILE A 241 16.92 6.67 5.03
N LYS A 242 16.87 7.61 4.08
CA LYS A 242 17.77 7.62 2.92
C LYS A 242 19.25 7.74 3.31
N ALA A 243 19.55 8.49 4.37
CA ALA A 243 20.92 8.76 4.80
C ALA A 243 21.51 7.64 5.68
N HIS A 244 20.68 6.94 6.45
CA HIS A 244 21.14 6.05 7.52
C HIS A 244 20.50 4.66 7.51
N GLY A 245 19.50 4.43 6.66
CA GLY A 245 18.82 3.15 6.49
C GLY A 245 19.42 2.29 5.37
N PRO A 246 18.73 1.19 5.02
CA PRO A 246 19.16 0.27 3.98
C PRO A 246 19.02 0.89 2.59
N ARG A 247 19.57 0.25 1.55
CA ARG A 247 19.14 0.56 0.17
C ARG A 247 17.68 0.13 0.02
N ILE A 248 16.84 0.99 -0.55
CA ILE A 248 15.41 0.72 -0.73
C ILE A 248 15.07 0.70 -2.21
N PHE A 249 14.46 -0.39 -2.68
CA PHE A 249 13.87 -0.51 -4.01
C PHE A 249 12.35 -0.53 -3.87
N GLN A 250 11.69 0.53 -4.31
CA GLN A 250 10.26 0.74 -4.07
C GLN A 250 9.44 0.38 -5.31
N ILE A 251 8.41 -0.45 -5.12
CA ILE A 251 7.48 -0.88 -6.16
C ILE A 251 6.11 -0.32 -5.81
N GLU A 252 5.69 0.67 -6.60
CA GLU A 252 4.43 1.40 -6.43
C GLU A 252 3.37 0.87 -7.39
N THR A 253 2.30 0.26 -6.88
CA THR A 253 1.20 -0.23 -7.74
C THR A 253 0.00 0.69 -7.67
N THR A 254 -0.49 1.17 -8.80
CA THR A 254 -1.75 1.92 -8.84
C THR A 254 -2.88 0.99 -9.29
N ILE A 255 -3.95 0.93 -8.51
CA ILE A 255 -5.18 0.23 -8.91
C ILE A 255 -6.20 1.22 -9.47
N ASN A 256 -7.05 0.76 -10.40
CA ASN A 256 -8.16 1.58 -10.87
C ASN A 256 -9.33 1.54 -9.86
N ASN A 257 -10.31 2.42 -10.04
CA ASN A 257 -11.53 2.44 -9.25
C ASN A 257 -12.60 1.45 -9.75
N ASN A 258 -12.22 0.40 -10.50
CA ASN A 258 -13.15 -0.66 -10.89
C ASN A 258 -13.35 -1.72 -9.78
N THR A 259 -13.84 -1.27 -8.63
CA THR A 259 -14.15 -2.09 -7.45
C THR A 259 -14.98 -3.36 -7.70
N PHE A 260 -16.05 -3.29 -8.51
CA PHE A 260 -16.98 -4.41 -8.70
C PHE A 260 -16.75 -5.25 -9.97
N GLY A 261 -15.69 -4.95 -10.72
CA GLY A 261 -15.39 -5.63 -11.97
C GLY A 261 -16.25 -5.17 -13.15
N TYR A 262 -15.92 -5.69 -14.34
CA TYR A 262 -16.63 -5.39 -15.59
C TYR A 262 -17.82 -6.32 -15.85
N ASP A 263 -17.91 -7.41 -15.08
CA ASP A 263 -18.85 -8.51 -15.26
C ASP A 263 -19.43 -8.98 -13.91
N GLY A 264 -20.48 -9.81 -13.98
CA GLY A 264 -21.12 -10.38 -12.79
C GLY A 264 -22.21 -9.49 -12.18
N PRO A 265 -22.89 -9.95 -11.12
CA PRO A 265 -24.11 -9.30 -10.62
C PRO A 265 -23.88 -7.91 -10.03
N LEU A 266 -22.65 -7.60 -9.56
CA LEU A 266 -22.32 -6.32 -8.93
C LEU A 266 -21.77 -5.28 -9.91
N HIS A 267 -21.49 -5.63 -11.18
CA HIS A 267 -20.96 -4.67 -12.16
C HIS A 267 -21.91 -3.48 -12.39
N VAL A 268 -23.21 -3.65 -12.14
CA VAL A 268 -24.22 -2.58 -12.24
C VAL A 268 -23.93 -1.44 -11.27
N LEU A 269 -23.28 -1.72 -10.14
CA LEU A 269 -22.90 -0.72 -9.14
C LEU A 269 -21.79 0.23 -9.62
N GLN A 270 -21.12 -0.10 -10.74
CA GLN A 270 -20.18 0.81 -11.42
C GLN A 270 -20.88 1.78 -12.37
N LYS A 271 -22.13 1.49 -12.74
CA LYS A 271 -22.91 2.34 -13.63
C LYS A 271 -23.67 3.34 -12.79
N ARG A 272 -23.90 4.51 -13.38
CA ARG A 272 -24.73 5.54 -12.77
C ARG A 272 -26.17 5.06 -12.74
N GLU A 273 -26.93 5.48 -11.74
CA GLU A 273 -28.24 4.90 -11.43
C GLU A 273 -29.26 5.05 -12.57
N TRP A 274 -29.11 6.06 -13.43
CA TRP A 274 -29.95 6.23 -14.62
C TRP A 274 -29.61 5.29 -15.79
N GLU A 275 -28.48 4.59 -15.71
CA GLU A 275 -28.05 3.58 -16.69
C GLU A 275 -28.49 2.17 -16.31
N TRP A 276 -29.12 2.01 -15.13
CA TRP A 276 -29.59 0.73 -14.66
C TRP A 276 -30.84 0.32 -15.45
N SER A 277 -30.81 -0.89 -16.00
CA SER A 277 -31.98 -1.52 -16.61
C SER A 277 -32.84 -2.19 -15.53
N PRO A 278 -34.18 -2.16 -15.66
CA PRO A 278 -35.09 -2.91 -14.79
C PRO A 278 -34.82 -4.42 -14.78
#